data_AF-A0A920CUW4-F1
#
_entry.id   AF-A0A920CUW4-F1
#
_cell.length_a   1.000
_cell.length_b   1.000
_cell.length_c   1.000
_cell.angle_alpha   90.00
_cell.angle_beta   90.00
_cell.angle_gamma   90.00
#
_symmetry.space_group_name_H-M   'P 1'
#
loop_
_entity.id
_entity.type
_entity.pdbx_description
1 polymer ?
#
loop_
_entity_poly.entity_id
_entity_poly.type
_entity_poly.pdbx_seq_one_letter_code
_entity_poly.pdbx_strand_id
1 'polypeptide(L)'
;MRTPSDSELRFLFEGDERQLQQFIEKHHDFFESYQVMDDVKELADELTVEEQVPVVFSFVYGVAVDWREYDEDIIRYFGEMLPDGTVEVESTDKGMDVTYNGQVHSIELSFTGKDRYITIRGFQEIIKDKYQIRLFEFSYLSDTHEFLILPNQRWEELDAQYPVQNKEMFRIIDDELDFP
;
A
#
# COMPACT_ATOMS: atom_id res chain seq x y z
N MET A 1 -7.50 -1.44 11.93
CA MET A 1 -6.54 -0.68 11.11
C MET A 1 -5.13 -0.88 11.64
N ARG A 2 -4.17 -1.15 10.76
CA ARG A 2 -2.76 -1.35 11.10
C ARG A 2 -1.96 -0.17 10.56
N THR A 3 -1.56 0.74 11.45
CA THR A 3 -0.59 1.79 11.10
C THR A 3 0.75 1.40 11.69
N PRO A 4 1.85 1.44 10.91
CA PRO A 4 3.17 1.14 11.45
C PRO A 4 3.57 2.19 12.50
N SER A 5 4.21 1.73 13.57
CA SER A 5 4.85 2.63 14.55
C SER A 5 6.09 3.30 13.98
N ASP A 6 6.58 4.37 14.63
CA ASP A 6 7.83 5.04 14.22
C ASP A 6 9.01 4.06 14.13
N SER A 7 9.10 3.10 15.06
CA SER A 7 10.15 2.06 15.01
C SER A 7 10.01 1.11 13.83
N GLU A 8 8.78 0.83 13.39
CA GLU A 8 8.53 -0.04 12.23
C GLU A 8 8.78 0.70 10.93
N LEU A 9 8.44 1.99 10.87
CA LEU A 9 8.83 2.83 9.74
C LEU A 9 10.34 2.96 9.62
N ARG A 10 11.08 3.10 10.73
CA ARG A 10 12.55 3.08 10.70
C ARG A 10 13.11 1.73 10.28
N PHE A 11 12.50 0.63 10.71
CA PHE A 11 12.88 -0.71 10.29
C PHE A 11 12.91 -0.85 8.77
N LEU A 12 11.98 -0.20 8.05
CA LEU A 12 11.94 -0.23 6.59
C LEU A 12 13.22 0.33 5.92
N PHE A 13 13.94 1.26 6.57
CA PHE A 13 15.11 1.93 6.00
C PHE A 13 16.44 1.53 6.65
N GLU A 14 16.40 1.06 7.90
CA GLU A 14 17.58 0.79 8.72
C GLU A 14 17.61 -0.66 9.21
N GLY A 15 16.67 -1.50 8.78
CA GLY A 15 16.50 -2.86 9.26
C GLY A 15 17.72 -3.75 9.02
N ASP A 16 18.24 -4.32 10.10
CA ASP A 16 19.22 -5.41 10.04
C ASP A 16 18.56 -6.79 10.27
N GLU A 17 19.38 -7.85 10.20
CA GLU A 17 18.92 -9.23 10.38
C GLU A 17 18.19 -9.44 11.72
N ARG A 18 18.66 -8.78 12.78
CA ARG A 18 18.06 -8.90 14.11
C ARG A 18 16.70 -8.21 14.13
N GLN A 19 16.58 -7.02 13.55
CA GLN A 19 15.32 -6.28 13.48
C GLN A 19 14.32 -7.00 12.58
N LEU A 20 14.77 -7.63 11.49
CA LEU A 20 13.93 -8.47 10.64
C LEU A 20 13.34 -9.64 11.42
N GLN A 21 14.17 -10.40 12.16
CA GLN A 21 13.69 -11.50 13.00
C GLN A 21 12.71 -11.01 14.08
N GLN A 22 13.00 -9.86 14.71
CA GLN A 22 12.11 -9.25 15.71
C GLN A 22 10.77 -8.82 15.11
N PHE A 23 10.78 -8.29 13.89
CA PHE A 23 9.57 -7.91 13.16
C PHE A 23 8.73 -9.15 12.83
N ILE A 24 9.38 -10.21 12.33
CA ILE A 24 8.71 -11.49 12.00
C ILE A 24 8.08 -12.10 13.26
N GLU A 25 8.81 -12.16 14.37
CA GLU A 25 8.30 -12.68 15.64
C GLU A 25 7.14 -11.83 16.17
N LYS A 26 7.26 -10.49 16.12
CA LYS A 26 6.21 -9.57 16.58
C LYS A 26 4.90 -9.75 15.81
N HIS A 27 4.99 -10.03 14.51
CA HIS A 27 3.83 -10.19 13.61
C HIS A 27 3.54 -11.66 13.25
N HIS A 28 4.06 -12.60 14.02
CA HIS A 28 3.93 -14.05 13.74
C HIS A 28 2.47 -14.49 13.55
N ASP A 29 1.58 -14.09 14.45
CA ASP A 29 0.15 -14.45 14.38
C ASP A 29 -0.52 -13.92 13.11
N PHE A 30 -0.05 -12.78 12.60
CA PHE A 30 -0.51 -12.24 11.33
C PHE A 30 -0.06 -13.13 10.16
N PHE A 31 1.24 -13.45 10.07
CA PHE A 31 1.77 -14.29 9.00
C PHE A 31 1.16 -15.69 8.97
N GLU A 32 0.90 -16.29 10.13
CA GLU A 32 0.18 -17.56 10.25
C GLU A 32 -1.29 -17.44 9.79
N SER A 33 -2.01 -16.42 10.27
CA SER A 33 -3.43 -16.24 9.94
C SER A 33 -3.67 -16.01 8.46
N TYR A 34 -2.73 -15.33 7.80
CA TYR A 34 -2.78 -15.02 6.37
C TYR A 34 -2.03 -16.05 5.50
N GLN A 35 -1.49 -17.11 6.10
CA GLN A 35 -0.82 -18.23 5.43
C GLN A 35 0.39 -17.83 4.56
N VAL A 36 1.05 -16.74 4.91
CA VAL A 36 2.26 -16.24 4.21
C VAL A 36 3.56 -16.59 4.95
N MET A 37 3.47 -17.39 6.02
CA MET A 37 4.65 -17.77 6.81
C MET A 37 5.64 -18.61 6.01
N ASP A 38 5.16 -19.42 5.07
CA ASP A 38 6.04 -20.19 4.19
C ASP A 38 6.72 -19.27 3.16
N ASP A 39 6.00 -18.30 2.59
CA ASP A 39 6.59 -17.26 1.75
C ASP A 39 7.72 -16.51 2.50
N VAL A 40 7.47 -16.09 3.75
CA VAL A 40 8.48 -15.42 4.58
C VAL A 40 9.74 -16.27 4.78
N LYS A 41 9.60 -17.60 4.89
CA LYS A 41 10.77 -18.50 5.01
C LYS A 41 11.50 -18.63 3.67
N GLU A 42 10.77 -18.71 2.56
CA GLU A 42 11.36 -18.81 1.22
C GLU A 42 12.16 -17.55 0.85
N LEU A 43 11.71 -16.36 1.28
CA LEU A 43 12.46 -15.11 1.07
C LEU A 43 13.89 -15.16 1.63
N ALA A 44 14.13 -15.91 2.72
CA ALA A 44 15.46 -16.01 3.32
C ALA A 44 16.48 -16.74 2.43
N ASP A 45 16.00 -17.59 1.52
CA ASP A 45 16.84 -18.33 0.58
C ASP A 45 17.09 -17.54 -0.73
N GLU A 46 16.20 -16.60 -1.07
CA GLU A 46 16.22 -15.90 -2.36
C GLU A 46 16.75 -14.46 -2.28
N LEU A 47 16.54 -13.78 -1.14
CA LEU A 47 16.76 -12.36 -0.99
C LEU A 47 17.76 -12.03 0.10
N THR A 48 18.48 -10.94 -0.07
CA THR A 48 19.26 -10.34 1.02
C THR A 48 18.34 -9.76 2.10
N VAL A 49 18.84 -9.57 3.31
CA VAL A 49 18.06 -8.94 4.40
C VAL A 49 17.46 -7.60 3.97
N GLU A 50 18.23 -6.77 3.25
CA GLU A 50 17.79 -5.47 2.74
C GLU A 50 16.59 -5.59 1.80
N GLU A 51 16.57 -6.61 0.94
CA GLU A 51 15.47 -6.90 0.01
C GLU A 51 14.27 -7.55 0.72
N GLN A 52 14.49 -8.32 1.79
CA GLN A 52 13.41 -8.96 2.57
C GLN A 52 12.60 -7.95 3.36
N VAL A 53 13.25 -6.96 3.97
CA VAL A 53 12.63 -5.94 4.83
C VAL A 53 11.38 -5.31 4.21
N PRO A 54 11.41 -4.75 2.98
CA PRO A 54 10.22 -4.14 2.39
C PRO A 54 9.12 -5.14 2.06
N VAL A 55 9.46 -6.38 1.69
CA VAL A 55 8.49 -7.44 1.37
C VAL A 55 7.74 -7.89 2.63
N VAL A 56 8.46 -8.22 3.71
CA VAL A 56 7.79 -8.62 4.97
C VAL A 56 7.01 -7.47 5.59
N PHE A 57 7.47 -6.23 5.39
CA PHE A 57 6.76 -5.04 5.84
C PHE A 57 5.45 -4.85 5.06
N SER A 58 5.47 -5.02 3.73
CA SER A 58 4.27 -4.89 2.89
C SER A 58 3.24 -5.97 3.21
N PHE A 59 3.65 -7.18 3.57
CA PHE A 59 2.70 -8.19 4.04
C PHE A 59 1.86 -7.71 5.23
N VAL A 60 2.47 -7.01 6.19
CA VAL A 60 1.77 -6.57 7.41
C VAL A 60 0.95 -5.30 7.21
N TYR A 61 1.52 -4.32 6.49
CA TYR A 61 1.04 -2.94 6.41
C TYR A 61 0.67 -2.48 5.01
N GLY A 62 1.09 -3.21 3.99
CA GLY A 62 0.76 -2.93 2.59
C GLY A 62 -0.67 -3.36 2.25
N VAL A 63 -1.12 -2.84 1.13
CA VAL A 63 -2.33 -3.30 0.44
C VAL A 63 -1.91 -3.89 -0.89
N ALA A 64 -2.06 -5.21 -1.02
CA ALA A 64 -1.86 -5.93 -2.26
C ALA A 64 -3.05 -5.70 -3.20
N VAL A 65 -2.75 -5.36 -4.44
CA VAL A 65 -3.74 -5.23 -5.52
C VAL A 65 -3.30 -6.09 -6.70
N ASP A 66 -3.95 -7.23 -6.88
CA ASP A 66 -3.73 -8.12 -8.03
C ASP A 66 -4.20 -7.46 -9.31
N TRP A 67 -3.67 -7.89 -10.45
CA TRP A 67 -4.05 -7.31 -11.71
C TRP A 67 -5.50 -7.54 -12.13
N ARG A 68 -6.15 -8.54 -11.57
CA ARG A 68 -7.56 -8.87 -11.78
C ARG A 68 -8.48 -8.29 -10.71
N GLU A 69 -7.95 -7.50 -9.78
CA GLU A 69 -8.74 -6.93 -8.71
C GLU A 69 -9.83 -6.02 -9.27
N TYR A 70 -11.03 -6.12 -8.69
CA TYR A 70 -12.14 -5.26 -9.04
C TYR A 70 -11.94 -3.86 -8.47
N ASP A 71 -12.31 -2.84 -9.23
CA ASP A 71 -12.12 -1.44 -8.83
C ASP A 71 -12.81 -1.12 -7.49
N GLU A 72 -14.00 -1.68 -7.23
CA GLU A 72 -14.68 -1.51 -5.94
C GLU A 72 -13.93 -2.15 -4.77
N ASP A 73 -13.23 -3.26 -5.00
CA ASP A 73 -12.49 -3.96 -3.96
C ASP A 73 -11.20 -3.21 -3.62
N ILE A 74 -10.54 -2.61 -4.62
CA ILE A 74 -9.41 -1.68 -4.40
C ILE A 74 -9.81 -0.54 -3.46
N ILE A 75 -10.97 0.09 -3.70
CA ILE A 75 -11.49 1.17 -2.84
C ILE A 75 -11.74 0.66 -1.42
N ARG A 76 -12.32 -0.53 -1.27
CA ARG A 76 -12.57 -1.14 0.05
C ARG A 76 -11.27 -1.39 0.79
N TYR A 77 -10.28 -2.03 0.15
CA TYR A 77 -8.99 -2.33 0.78
C TYR A 77 -8.27 -1.06 1.23
N PHE A 78 -8.23 -0.03 0.38
CA PHE A 78 -7.64 1.26 0.76
C PHE A 78 -8.42 1.94 1.89
N GLY A 79 -9.75 1.86 1.86
CA GLY A 79 -10.61 2.39 2.90
C GLY A 79 -10.38 1.75 4.28
N GLU A 80 -10.14 0.43 4.33
CA GLU A 80 -9.82 -0.30 5.57
C GLU A 80 -8.53 0.18 6.27
N MET A 81 -7.64 0.83 5.51
CA MET A 81 -6.39 1.40 6.01
C MET A 81 -6.54 2.81 6.58
N LEU A 82 -7.72 3.44 6.47
CA LEU A 82 -7.96 4.79 6.98
C LEU A 82 -8.54 4.73 8.42
N PRO A 83 -7.84 5.27 9.44
CA PRO A 83 -8.27 5.14 10.85
C PRO A 83 -9.58 5.84 11.15
N ASP A 84 -9.71 7.04 10.58
CA ASP A 84 -10.74 8.02 10.90
C ASP A 84 -11.66 8.27 9.70
N GLY A 85 -11.62 7.38 8.71
CA GLY A 85 -12.38 7.47 7.47
C GLY A 85 -13.50 6.43 7.41
N THR A 86 -14.70 6.84 7.03
CA THR A 86 -15.71 5.90 6.53
C THR A 86 -15.69 5.92 5.01
N VAL A 87 -15.53 4.75 4.39
CA VAL A 87 -15.51 4.59 2.93
C VAL A 87 -16.60 3.60 2.55
N GLU A 88 -17.49 4.03 1.67
CA GLU A 88 -18.48 3.18 1.01
C GLU A 88 -18.32 3.35 -0.50
N VAL A 89 -18.59 2.30 -1.27
CA VAL A 89 -18.44 2.31 -2.73
C VAL A 89 -19.64 1.65 -3.39
N GLU A 90 -20.17 2.31 -4.42
CA GLU A 90 -21.26 1.82 -5.25
C GLU A 90 -20.89 1.94 -6.73
N SER A 91 -21.05 0.84 -7.48
CA SER A 91 -20.82 0.85 -8.94
C SER A 91 -21.95 1.58 -9.67
N THR A 92 -21.60 2.34 -10.70
CA THR A 92 -22.52 3.10 -11.55
C THR A 92 -22.37 2.69 -13.02
N ASP A 93 -23.19 3.25 -13.91
CA ASP A 93 -23.06 3.05 -15.36
C ASP A 93 -21.82 3.75 -15.97
N LYS A 94 -21.16 4.64 -15.21
CA LYS A 94 -20.01 5.43 -15.66
C LYS A 94 -18.73 5.17 -14.87
N GLY A 95 -18.77 4.29 -13.87
CA GLY A 95 -17.66 4.02 -12.98
C GLY A 95 -18.16 3.70 -11.58
N MET A 96 -17.79 4.52 -10.60
CA MET A 96 -18.17 4.31 -9.20
C MET A 96 -18.44 5.62 -8.46
N ASP A 97 -19.36 5.57 -7.50
CA ASP A 97 -19.51 6.59 -6.47
C ASP A 97 -18.87 6.09 -5.17
N VAL A 98 -17.97 6.91 -4.61
CA VAL A 98 -17.26 6.67 -3.36
C VAL A 98 -17.74 7.69 -2.34
N THR A 99 -18.33 7.20 -1.24
CA THR A 99 -18.69 8.04 -0.10
C THR A 99 -17.55 8.04 0.91
N TYR A 100 -16.84 9.16 1.03
CA TYR A 100 -15.80 9.36 2.03
C TYR A 100 -16.27 10.35 3.09
N ASN A 101 -16.34 9.92 4.36
CA ASN A 101 -16.80 10.75 5.49
C ASN A 101 -18.15 11.45 5.23
N GLY A 102 -19.07 10.75 4.55
CA GLY A 102 -20.41 11.25 4.22
C GLY A 102 -20.49 12.17 2.99
N GLN A 103 -19.36 12.42 2.31
CA GLN A 103 -19.33 13.15 1.04
C GLN A 103 -19.19 12.17 -0.13
N VAL A 104 -20.04 12.33 -1.14
CA VAL A 104 -20.02 11.49 -2.35
C VAL A 104 -19.07 12.10 -3.39
N HIS A 105 -18.24 11.25 -3.97
CA HIS A 105 -17.30 11.55 -5.05
C HIS A 105 -17.45 10.52 -6.15
N SER A 106 -17.44 10.94 -7.42
CA SER A 106 -17.52 10.01 -8.55
C SER A 106 -16.14 9.79 -9.16
N ILE A 107 -15.80 8.53 -9.43
CA ILE A 107 -14.64 8.12 -10.21
C ILE A 107 -15.17 7.57 -11.53
N GLU A 108 -14.90 8.28 -12.63
CA GLU A 108 -15.28 7.81 -13.97
C GLU A 108 -14.28 6.75 -14.46
N LEU A 109 -14.80 5.61 -14.92
CA LEU A 109 -13.99 4.51 -15.45
C LEU A 109 -14.14 4.42 -16.96
N SER A 110 -13.09 3.94 -17.63
CA SER A 110 -13.07 3.74 -19.09
C SER A 110 -13.68 2.40 -19.53
N PHE A 111 -13.94 1.50 -18.59
CA PHE A 111 -14.27 0.09 -18.78
C PHE A 111 -13.23 -0.65 -19.63
N THR A 112 -11.95 -0.38 -19.35
CA THR A 112 -10.79 -1.01 -19.98
C THR A 112 -9.80 -1.50 -18.92
N GLY A 113 -8.79 -2.27 -19.32
CA GLY A 113 -7.75 -2.75 -18.39
C GLY A 113 -6.92 -1.65 -17.70
N LYS A 114 -7.10 -0.38 -18.05
CA LYS A 114 -6.42 0.77 -17.43
C LYS A 114 -7.13 1.31 -16.19
N ASP A 115 -8.34 0.84 -15.92
CA ASP A 115 -9.21 1.44 -14.90
C ASP A 115 -8.63 1.34 -13.50
N ARG A 116 -7.84 0.30 -13.21
CA ARG A 116 -7.17 0.14 -11.92
C ARG A 116 -6.44 1.40 -11.46
N TYR A 117 -5.57 1.95 -12.32
CA TYR A 117 -4.81 3.14 -11.95
C TYR A 117 -5.64 4.42 -12.03
N ILE A 118 -6.73 4.44 -12.80
CA ILE A 118 -7.75 5.50 -12.71
C ILE A 118 -8.42 5.47 -11.34
N THR A 119 -8.79 4.30 -10.84
CA THR A 119 -9.37 4.07 -9.52
C THR A 119 -8.42 4.48 -8.41
N ILE A 120 -7.16 4.03 -8.45
CA ILE A 120 -6.15 4.38 -7.43
C ILE A 120 -5.92 5.89 -7.39
N ARG A 121 -5.73 6.55 -8.54
CA ARG A 121 -5.61 8.01 -8.62
C ARG A 121 -6.86 8.74 -8.13
N GLY A 122 -8.03 8.28 -8.57
CA GLY A 122 -9.31 8.85 -8.17
C GLY A 122 -9.49 8.80 -6.65
N PHE A 123 -9.15 7.67 -6.03
CA PHE A 123 -9.21 7.54 -4.58
C PHE A 123 -8.16 8.37 -3.85
N GLN A 124 -6.92 8.41 -4.35
CA GLN A 124 -5.89 9.32 -3.84
C GLN A 124 -6.40 10.77 -3.84
N GLU A 125 -7.04 11.24 -4.91
CA GLU A 125 -7.59 12.59 -4.98
C GLU A 125 -8.68 12.86 -3.94
N ILE A 126 -9.48 11.85 -3.59
CA ILE A 126 -10.53 11.94 -2.55
C ILE A 126 -9.91 12.12 -1.16
N ILE A 127 -8.81 11.42 -0.86
CA ILE A 127 -8.22 11.37 0.50
C ILE A 127 -7.02 12.31 0.71
N LYS A 128 -6.57 13.01 -0.34
CA LYS A 128 -5.30 13.77 -0.40
C LYS A 128 -5.12 14.80 0.70
N ASP A 129 -6.20 15.32 1.27
CA ASP A 129 -6.13 16.32 2.34
C ASP A 129 -5.50 15.76 3.63
N LYS A 130 -5.55 14.44 3.83
CA LYS A 130 -5.05 13.78 5.05
C LYS A 130 -4.06 12.66 4.76
N TYR A 131 -4.22 11.94 3.67
CA TYR A 131 -3.48 10.70 3.39
C TYR A 131 -2.87 10.72 2.00
N GLN A 132 -1.76 10.01 1.87
CA GLN A 132 -1.14 9.72 0.60
C GLN A 132 -0.88 8.22 0.48
N ILE A 133 -1.19 7.70 -0.69
CA ILE A 133 -0.92 6.35 -1.18
C ILE A 133 0.41 6.43 -1.93
N ARG A 134 1.33 5.51 -1.65
CA ARG A 134 2.52 5.31 -2.47
C ARG A 134 2.69 3.83 -2.79
N LEU A 135 3.14 3.54 -4.00
CA LEU A 135 3.45 2.20 -4.47
C LEU A 135 4.83 1.79 -3.94
N PHE A 136 4.97 0.57 -3.44
CA PHE A 136 6.28 -0.04 -3.21
C PHE A 136 6.95 -0.33 -4.55
N GLU A 137 8.10 0.30 -4.81
CA GLU A 137 8.78 0.25 -6.11
C GLU A 137 9.15 -1.18 -6.52
N PHE A 138 9.52 -2.04 -5.56
CA PHE A 138 9.86 -3.44 -5.84
C PHE A 138 8.71 -4.22 -6.49
N SER A 139 7.45 -3.81 -6.24
CA SER A 139 6.27 -4.48 -6.76
C SER A 139 5.83 -3.99 -8.13
N TYR A 140 6.43 -2.91 -8.66
CA TYR A 140 5.93 -2.26 -9.88
C TYR A 140 5.92 -3.16 -11.13
N LEU A 141 6.85 -4.11 -11.24
CA LEU A 141 6.92 -5.05 -12.37
C LEU A 141 6.18 -6.38 -12.11
N SER A 142 5.54 -6.50 -10.95
CA SER A 142 4.76 -7.67 -10.56
C SER A 142 3.33 -7.57 -11.12
N ASP A 143 2.64 -8.71 -11.21
CA ASP A 143 1.22 -8.73 -11.50
C ASP A 143 0.36 -8.39 -10.26
N THR A 144 0.98 -8.35 -9.08
CA THR A 144 0.41 -7.84 -7.82
C THR A 144 1.22 -6.65 -7.33
N HIS A 145 0.57 -5.48 -7.20
CA HIS A 145 1.20 -4.25 -6.72
C HIS A 145 0.91 -4.03 -5.24
N GLU A 146 1.92 -3.58 -4.50
CA GLU A 146 1.84 -3.34 -3.06
C GLU A 146 1.81 -1.84 -2.77
N PHE A 147 0.82 -1.37 -2.03
CA PHE A 147 0.68 0.05 -1.69
C PHE A 147 0.78 0.30 -0.20
N LEU A 148 1.37 1.42 0.19
CA LEU A 148 1.34 1.92 1.56
C LEU A 148 0.53 3.20 1.64
N ILE A 149 -0.37 3.27 2.61
CA ILE A 149 -1.17 4.46 2.90
C ILE A 149 -0.78 5.01 4.26
N LEU A 150 -0.31 6.26 4.30
CA LEU A 150 0.05 6.95 5.54
C LEU A 150 -0.53 8.37 5.56
N PRO A 151 -0.70 8.97 6.75
CA PRO A 151 -0.97 10.39 6.86
C PRO A 151 0.12 11.22 6.17
N ASN A 152 -0.26 12.34 5.55
CA ASN A 152 0.67 13.22 4.83
C ASN A 152 1.88 13.63 5.68
N GLN A 153 1.65 13.96 6.95
CA GLN A 153 2.71 14.31 7.89
C GLN A 153 3.77 13.21 8.01
N ARG A 154 3.37 11.93 8.01
CA ARG A 154 4.33 10.82 8.09
C ARG A 154 5.16 10.69 6.83
N TRP A 155 4.55 10.91 5.67
CA TRP A 155 5.31 10.98 4.42
C TRP A 155 6.31 12.12 4.38
N GLU A 156 5.92 13.31 4.86
CA GLU A 156 6.83 14.46 4.98
C GLU A 156 8.01 14.17 5.91
N GLU A 157 7.77 13.50 7.05
CA GLU A 157 8.81 13.05 7.97
C GLU A 157 9.77 12.07 7.30
N LEU A 158 9.26 11.10 6.55
CA LEU A 158 10.08 10.12 5.81
C LEU A 158 10.87 10.76 4.67
N ASP A 159 10.26 11.66 3.89
CA ASP A 159 10.92 12.40 2.82
C ASP A 159 12.06 13.29 3.37
N ALA A 160 11.90 13.84 4.58
CA ALA A 160 12.93 14.64 5.23
C ALA A 160 14.06 13.77 5.83
N GLN A 161 13.72 12.62 6.42
CA GLN A 161 14.69 11.75 7.10
C GLN A 161 15.48 10.85 6.13
N TYR A 162 14.82 10.34 5.09
CA TYR A 162 15.37 9.37 4.13
C TYR A 162 15.14 9.81 2.66
N PRO A 163 15.59 11.01 2.24
CA PRO A 163 15.19 11.61 0.96
C PRO A 163 15.57 10.80 -0.29
N VAL A 164 16.61 9.97 -0.22
CA VAL A 164 17.03 9.11 -1.33
C VAL A 164 16.33 7.76 -1.24
N GLN A 165 16.48 7.09 -0.10
CA GLN A 165 15.93 5.74 0.11
C GLN A 165 14.40 5.73 0.00
N ASN A 166 13.70 6.77 0.47
CA ASN A 166 12.25 6.85 0.36
C ASN A 166 11.77 6.94 -1.10
N LYS A 167 12.56 7.57 -1.98
CA LYS A 167 12.25 7.64 -3.43
C LYS A 167 12.60 6.36 -4.18
N GLU A 168 13.59 5.61 -3.69
CA GLU A 168 13.93 4.30 -4.23
C GLU A 168 12.94 3.23 -3.75
N MET A 169 12.44 3.36 -2.52
CA MET A 169 11.48 2.45 -1.90
C MET A 169 10.06 2.66 -2.42
N PHE A 170 9.66 3.92 -2.62
CA PHE A 170 8.29 4.27 -2.93
C PHE A 170 8.17 5.17 -4.15
N ARG A 171 7.19 4.82 -4.98
CA ARG A 171 6.73 5.64 -6.08
C ARG A 171 5.47 6.40 -5.70
N ILE A 172 5.47 7.69 -6.00
CA ILE A 172 4.30 8.55 -5.85
C ILE A 172 3.29 8.19 -6.94
N ILE A 173 2.01 8.12 -6.57
CA ILE A 173 0.92 8.00 -7.54
C ILE A 173 0.77 9.34 -8.27
N ASP A 174 1.02 9.35 -9.57
CA ASP A 174 0.84 10.50 -10.45
C ASP A 174 0.06 10.12 -11.71
N ASP A 175 -0.17 11.10 -12.59
CA ASP A 175 -0.93 10.92 -13.83
C ASP A 175 -0.23 10.02 -14.86
N GLU A 176 1.07 9.77 -14.71
CA GLU A 176 1.88 8.97 -15.63
C GLU A 176 2.02 7.51 -15.15
N LEU A 177 1.76 7.24 -13.87
CA LEU A 177 1.84 5.89 -13.32
C LEU A 177 0.69 5.01 -13.83
N ASP A 178 1.01 4.04 -14.67
CA ASP A 178 0.08 3.01 -15.14
C ASP A 178 0.72 1.62 -14.96
N PHE A 179 -0.05 0.57 -15.22
CA PHE A 179 0.50 -0.78 -15.27
C PHE A 179 1.54 -0.87 -16.41
N PRO A 180 2.76 -1.41 -16.15
CA PRO A 180 3.86 -1.42 -17.13
C PRO A 180 3.63 -2.32 -18.36
#